data_AF-A0A1T4JYL2-F1
#
_entry.id   AF-A0A1T4JYL2-F1
#
_cell.length_a   1.000
_cell.length_b   1.000
_cell.length_c   1.000
_cell.angle_alpha   90.00
_cell.angle_beta   90.00
_cell.angle_gamma   90.00
#
_symmetry.space_group_name_H-M   'P 1'
#
loop_
_entity.id
_entity.type
_entity.pdbx_description
1 polymer ?
#
loop_
_entity_poly.entity_id
_entity_poly.type
_entity_poly.pdbx_seq_one_letter_code
_entity_poly.pdbx_strand_id
1 'polypeptide(L)'
;MGLVALDNLEIGMVLASDVLDRNGRMLLGAGAELNQKHLTIFRTWGVAEADIAGIDYVDNEPPLPAEIDPAALAAAEEALLPHFIHSGTEHPALRELLRLAAIRRIQHGLC
;
A
#
# COMPACT_ATOMS: atom_id res chain seq x y z
N MET A 1 14.47 0.17 2.45
CA MET A 1 13.79 0.97 1.39
C MET A 1 12.35 0.52 1.40
N GLY A 2 11.40 1.44 1.50
CA GLY A 2 10.01 1.13 1.82
C GLY A 2 9.07 1.99 0.98
N LEU A 3 8.16 1.33 0.27
CA LEU A 3 7.07 2.00 -0.43
C LEU A 3 6.09 2.55 0.62
N VAL A 4 5.93 3.87 0.62
CA VAL A 4 5.02 4.56 1.50
C VAL A 4 3.89 5.16 0.68
N ALA A 5 2.65 4.84 1.05
CA ALA A 5 1.47 5.41 0.44
C ALA A 5 1.47 6.93 0.59
N LEU A 6 0.97 7.65 -0.42
CA LEU A 6 0.96 9.12 -0.46
C LEU A 6 0.38 9.77 0.81
N ASP A 7 -0.65 9.15 1.39
CA ASP A 7 -1.33 9.67 2.58
C ASP A 7 -0.50 9.53 3.87
N ASN A 8 0.51 8.66 3.87
CA ASN A 8 1.42 8.43 4.99
C ASN A 8 2.78 9.10 4.79
N LEU A 9 2.96 9.89 3.72
CA LEU A 9 4.17 10.67 3.50
C LEU A 9 4.19 11.93 4.36
N GLU A 10 5.27 12.11 5.12
CA GLU A 10 5.48 13.28 5.97
C GLU A 10 6.60 14.18 5.46
N ILE A 11 6.55 15.44 5.87
CA ILE A 11 7.61 16.42 5.62
C ILE A 11 8.88 15.96 6.35
N GLY A 12 10.03 16.03 5.67
CA GLY A 12 11.32 15.60 6.20
C GLY A 12 11.72 14.18 5.81
N MET A 13 10.81 13.38 5.22
CA MET A 13 11.18 12.08 4.65
C MET A 13 12.07 12.25 3.42
N VAL A 14 13.00 11.33 3.18
CA VAL A 14 13.94 11.40 2.04
C VAL A 14 13.62 10.32 1.03
N LEU A 15 13.51 10.69 -0.25
CA LEU A 15 13.28 9.72 -1.32
C LEU A 15 14.47 8.76 -1.48
N ALA A 16 14.19 7.47 -1.60
CA ALA A 16 15.18 6.45 -1.94
C ALA A 16 15.37 6.27 -3.46
N SER A 17 14.35 6.59 -4.26
CA SER A 17 14.40 6.53 -5.73
C SER A 17 13.67 7.71 -6.39
N ASP A 18 13.90 7.92 -7.68
CA ASP A 18 13.26 8.98 -8.46
C ASP A 18 11.76 8.73 -8.58
N VAL A 19 10.95 9.76 -8.29
CA VAL A 19 9.51 9.72 -8.53
C VAL A 19 9.24 10.21 -9.95
N LEU A 20 8.62 9.36 -10.76
CA LEU A 20 8.28 9.64 -12.15
C LEU A 20 6.76 9.80 -12.32
N ASP A 21 6.35 10.60 -13.30
CA ASP A 21 4.96 10.66 -13.74
C ASP A 21 4.62 9.45 -14.64
N ARG A 22 3.35 9.36 -15.05
CA ARG A 22 2.85 8.26 -15.91
C ARG A 22 3.50 8.22 -17.30
N ASN A 23 4.16 9.29 -17.73
CA ASN A 23 4.87 9.41 -19.00
C ASN A 23 6.39 9.25 -18.83
N GLY A 24 6.87 8.93 -17.62
CA GLY A 24 8.29 8.78 -17.29
C GLY A 24 9.02 10.10 -17.04
N ARG A 25 8.32 11.24 -16.95
CA ARG A 25 8.95 12.51 -16.58
C ARG A 25 9.21 12.52 -15.08
N MET A 26 10.44 12.85 -14.70
CA MET A 26 10.81 12.99 -13.29
C MET A 26 10.08 14.16 -12.62
N LEU A 27 9.39 13.85 -11.52
CA LEU A 27 8.72 14.81 -10.64
C LEU A 27 9.66 15.26 -9.51
N LEU A 28 10.40 14.32 -8.93
CA LEU A 28 11.36 14.57 -7.86
C LEU A 28 12.46 13.50 -7.88
N GLY A 29 13.72 13.92 -7.73
CA GLY A 29 14.86 13.01 -7.75
C GLY A 29 15.10 12.31 -6.41
N ALA A 30 15.77 11.16 -6.46
CA ALA A 30 16.25 10.43 -5.30
C ALA A 30 17.14 11.30 -4.40
N GLY A 31 17.07 11.08 -3.09
CA GLY A 31 17.79 11.86 -2.08
C GLY A 31 17.15 13.22 -1.76
N ALA A 32 16.05 13.60 -2.43
CA ALA A 32 15.33 14.81 -2.09
C ALA A 32 14.52 14.63 -0.80
N GLU A 33 14.58 15.64 0.07
CA GLU A 33 13.75 15.74 1.26
C GLU A 33 12.34 16.26 0.90
N LEU A 34 11.31 15.59 1.39
CA LEU A 34 9.91 15.94 1.15
C LEU A 34 9.55 17.21 1.90
N ASN A 35 8.89 18.13 1.19
CA ASN A 35 8.30 19.34 1.74
C ASN A 35 6.83 19.44 1.29
N GLN A 36 6.11 20.43 1.83
CA GLN A 36 4.70 20.64 1.51
C GLN A 36 4.41 20.79 0.00
N LYS A 37 5.34 21.43 -0.74
CA LYS A 37 5.22 21.62 -2.19
C LYS A 37 5.34 20.28 -2.93
N HIS A 38 6.28 19.42 -2.51
CA HIS A 38 6.46 18.08 -3.08
C HIS A 38 5.20 17.21 -2.89
N LEU A 39 4.62 17.20 -1.67
CA LEU A 39 3.37 16.48 -1.41
C LEU A 39 2.20 16.97 -2.28
N THR A 40 2.13 18.29 -2.51
CA THR A 40 1.11 18.89 -3.38
C THR A 40 1.30 18.47 -4.84
N ILE A 41 2.54 18.45 -5.32
CA ILE A 41 2.89 17.96 -6.68
C ILE A 41 2.46 16.51 -6.81
N PHE A 42 2.81 15.64 -5.87
CA PHE A 42 2.46 14.22 -5.93
C PHE A 42 0.94 13.99 -5.98
N ARG A 43 0.16 14.70 -5.16
CA ARG A 43 -1.33 14.67 -5.24
C ARG A 43 -1.84 15.13 -6.61
N THR A 44 -1.27 16.21 -7.16
CA THR A 44 -1.69 16.76 -8.46
C THR A 44 -1.42 15.79 -9.61
N TRP A 45 -0.30 15.05 -9.53
CA TRP A 45 0.11 14.10 -10.56
C TRP A 45 -0.39 12.67 -10.32
N GLY A 46 -1.13 12.42 -9.24
CA GLY A 46 -1.71 11.12 -8.91
C GLY A 46 -0.66 10.05 -8.55
N VAL A 47 0.42 10.45 -7.89
CA VAL A 47 1.42 9.52 -7.35
C VAL A 47 0.78 8.75 -6.19
N ALA A 48 0.68 7.43 -6.29
CA ALA A 48 0.05 6.60 -5.27
C ALA A 48 0.98 6.31 -4.07
N GLU A 49 2.27 6.12 -4.35
CA GLU A 49 3.29 5.74 -3.38
C GLU A 49 4.66 6.29 -3.79
N ALA A 50 5.54 6.46 -2.81
CA ALA A 50 6.92 6.86 -3.02
C ALA A 50 7.85 6.00 -2.16
N ASP A 51 9.03 5.67 -2.68
CA ASP A 51 10.04 4.90 -1.96
C ASP A 51 10.86 5.82 -1.06
N ILE A 52 10.89 5.53 0.24
CA ILE A 52 11.53 6.35 1.27
C ILE A 52 12.77 5.67 1.86
N ALA A 53 13.84 6.45 1.98
CA ALA A 53 15.12 6.02 2.52
C ALA A 53 15.05 5.89 4.04
N GLY A 54 15.70 4.85 4.58
CA GLY A 54 15.72 4.58 6.03
C GLY A 54 14.43 3.97 6.59
N ILE A 55 13.43 3.75 5.72
CA ILE A 55 12.24 2.96 6.02
C ILE A 55 12.45 1.56 5.44
N ASP A 56 12.50 0.56 6.31
CA ASP A 56 12.30 -0.82 5.90
C ASP A 56 10.80 -1.03 5.85
N TYR A 57 10.27 -1.27 4.64
CA TYR A 57 8.89 -1.66 4.35
C TYR A 57 7.94 -1.38 5.52
N VAL A 58 7.45 -0.13 5.67
CA VAL A 58 6.31 0.04 6.57
C VAL A 58 5.23 -0.83 5.92
N ASP A 59 4.77 -1.84 6.64
CA ASP A 59 3.47 -2.47 6.40
C ASP A 59 2.43 -1.33 6.48
N ASN A 60 2.33 -0.56 5.40
CA ASN A 60 1.18 0.23 5.06
C ASN A 60 0.15 -0.76 4.53
N GLU A 61 -0.12 -1.82 5.30
CA GLU A 61 -1.43 -2.44 5.26
C GLU A 61 -2.39 -1.28 5.52
N PRO A 62 -3.20 -0.87 4.52
CA PRO A 62 -4.14 0.21 4.76
C PRO A 62 -4.93 -0.15 6.03
N PRO A 63 -5.13 0.76 6.98
CA PRO A 63 -5.87 0.42 8.19
C PRO A 63 -7.19 -0.22 7.77
N LEU A 64 -7.55 -1.34 8.43
CA LEU A 64 -8.85 -1.96 8.17
C LEU A 64 -9.90 -0.85 8.23
N PRO A 65 -10.86 -0.81 7.28
CA PRO A 65 -12.02 0.05 7.41
C PRO A 65 -12.58 -0.12 8.83
N ALA A 66 -12.82 0.99 9.55
CA ALA A 66 -13.13 1.00 10.98
C ALA A 66 -14.37 0.15 11.37
N GLU A 67 -15.13 -0.30 10.39
CA GLU A 67 -16.34 -1.13 10.51
C GLU A 67 -16.06 -2.64 10.44
N ILE A 68 -14.82 -3.08 10.18
CA ILE A 68 -14.48 -4.51 10.06
C ILE A 68 -13.94 -5.03 11.39
N ASP A 69 -14.70 -5.95 12.00
CA ASP A 69 -14.26 -6.73 13.15
C ASP A 69 -13.05 -7.62 12.77
N PRO A 70 -11.90 -7.51 13.47
CA PRO A 70 -10.75 -8.38 13.24
C PRO A 70 -11.09 -9.89 13.29
N ALA A 71 -12.04 -10.29 14.12
CA ALA A 71 -12.48 -11.69 14.18
C ALA A 71 -13.22 -12.11 12.90
N ALA A 72 -14.01 -11.21 12.31
CA ALA A 72 -14.68 -11.45 11.04
C ALA A 72 -13.69 -11.52 9.88
N LEU A 73 -12.61 -10.71 9.91
CA LEU A 73 -11.53 -10.78 8.92
C LEU A 73 -10.82 -12.14 8.96
N ALA A 74 -10.39 -12.58 10.14
CA ALA A 74 -9.72 -13.87 10.29
C ALA A 74 -10.59 -15.05 9.80
N ALA A 75 -11.88 -15.04 10.15
CA ALA A 75 -12.82 -16.06 9.67
C ALA A 75 -13.02 -16.01 8.14
N ALA A 76 -13.05 -14.83 7.54
CA ALA A 76 -13.15 -14.66 6.09
C ALA A 76 -11.88 -15.14 5.38
N GLU A 77 -10.70 -14.87 5.93
CA GLU A 77 -9.41 -15.34 5.41
C GLU A 77 -9.31 -16.87 5.46
N GLU A 78 -9.61 -17.50 6.61
CA GLU A 78 -9.59 -18.96 6.74
C GLU A 78 -10.48 -19.65 5.70
N ALA A 79 -11.68 -19.10 5.49
CA ALA A 79 -12.62 -19.64 4.53
C ALA A 79 -12.24 -19.33 3.07
N LEU A 80 -11.24 -18.47 2.82
CA LEU A 80 -10.67 -18.20 1.49
C LEU A 80 -9.37 -18.99 1.22
N LEU A 81 -8.66 -19.46 2.24
CA LEU A 81 -7.44 -20.27 2.09
C LEU A 81 -7.57 -21.44 1.10
N PRO A 82 -8.70 -22.17 0.99
CA PRO A 82 -8.88 -23.22 -0.01
C PRO A 82 -8.75 -22.75 -1.47
N HIS A 83 -8.99 -21.46 -1.76
CA HIS A 83 -8.80 -20.90 -3.11
C HIS A 83 -7.33 -20.63 -3.44
N PHE A 84 -6.44 -20.60 -2.44
CA PHE A 84 -5.02 -20.31 -2.60
C PHE A 84 -4.15 -21.58 -2.58
N ILE A 85 -4.72 -22.78 -2.59
CA ILE A 85 -3.95 -24.03 -2.45
C ILE A 85 -2.85 -24.22 -3.50
N HIS A 86 -3.03 -23.65 -4.70
CA HIS A 86 -2.07 -23.77 -5.80
C HIS A 86 -1.13 -22.56 -5.90
N SER A 87 -1.52 -21.42 -5.33
CA SER A 87 -0.77 -20.17 -5.42
C SER A 87 0.06 -19.89 -4.16
N GLY A 88 -0.40 -20.36 -3.00
CA GLY A 88 0.14 -20.03 -1.69
C GLY A 88 -0.18 -18.60 -1.25
N THR A 89 0.32 -18.23 -0.08
CA THR A 89 0.19 -16.89 0.53
C THR A 89 1.54 -16.30 0.94
N GLU A 90 2.64 -16.96 0.56
CA GLU A 90 4.00 -16.54 0.93
C GLU A 90 4.43 -15.26 0.21
N HIS A 91 4.01 -15.09 -1.06
CA HIS A 91 4.35 -13.92 -1.85
C HIS A 91 3.55 -12.69 -1.36
N PRO A 92 4.18 -11.50 -1.20
CA PRO A 92 3.50 -10.29 -0.72
C PRO A 92 2.22 -9.95 -1.48
N ALA A 93 2.23 -10.06 -2.82
CA ALA A 93 1.03 -9.81 -3.63
C ALA A 93 -0.12 -10.80 -3.37
N LEU A 94 0.17 -12.05 -3.03
CA LEU A 94 -0.85 -13.05 -2.73
C LEU A 94 -1.43 -12.86 -1.34
N ARG A 95 -0.60 -12.45 -0.38
CA ARG A 95 -1.04 -12.06 0.96
C ARG A 95 -2.01 -10.88 0.89
N GLU A 96 -1.67 -9.84 0.12
CA GLU A 96 -2.56 -8.69 -0.06
C GLU A 96 -3.84 -9.07 -0.80
N LEU A 97 -3.78 -9.97 -1.78
CA LEU A 97 -4.96 -10.46 -2.49
C LEU A 97 -5.91 -11.21 -1.53
N LEU A 98 -5.40 -12.05 -0.63
CA LEU A 98 -6.19 -12.72 0.40
C LEU A 98 -6.88 -11.69 1.31
N ARG A 99 -6.13 -10.70 1.79
CA ARG A 99 -6.62 -9.63 2.67
C ARG A 99 -7.74 -8.82 2.01
N LEU A 100 -7.54 -8.37 0.77
CA LEU A 100 -8.55 -7.63 -0.02
C LEU A 100 -9.79 -8.48 -0.32
N ALA A 101 -9.62 -9.78 -0.60
CA ALA A 101 -10.73 -10.69 -0.81
C ALA A 101 -11.55 -10.90 0.47
N ALA A 102 -10.90 -11.01 1.62
CA ALA A 102 -11.56 -11.13 2.93
C ALA A 102 -12.36 -9.87 3.28
N ILE A 103 -11.77 -8.68 3.09
CA ILE A 103 -12.46 -7.39 3.25
C ILE A 103 -13.71 -7.32 2.35
N ARG A 104 -13.55 -7.68 1.06
CA ARG A 104 -14.65 -7.66 0.09
C ARG A 104 -15.77 -8.63 0.46
N ARG A 105 -15.42 -9.81 0.98
CA ARG A 105 -16.39 -10.81 1.44
C ARG A 105 -17.24 -10.29 2.59
N ILE A 106 -16.64 -9.58 3.54
CA ILE A 106 -17.35 -8.98 4.68
C ILE A 106 -18.28 -7.85 4.20
N GLN A 107 -17.80 -7.01 3.29
CA GLN A 107 -18.56 -5.85 2.80
C GLN A 107 -19.73 -6.24 1.88
N HIS A 108 -19.58 -7.30 1.09
CA HIS A 108 -20.52 -7.63 0.01
C HIS A 108 -21.14 -9.03 0.08
N GLY A 109 -20.76 -9.86 1.06
CA GLY A 109 -21.29 -11.22 1.23
C GLY A 109 -20.96 -12.19 0.09
N LEU A 110 -19.98 -11.84 -0.76
CA LEU A 110 -19.62 -12.63 -1.94
C LEU A 110 -18.29 -13.36 -1.69
N CYS A 111 -18.38 -14.67 -1.44
CA CYS A 111 -17.50 -15.76 -1.89
C CYS A 111 -18.03 -17.07 -1.30
#